data_AF-A0A970E2R1-F1
#
_entry.id   AF-A0A970E2R1-F1
#
_cell.length_a   1.000
_cell.length_b   1.000
_cell.length_c   1.000
_cell.angle_alpha   90.00
_cell.angle_beta   90.00
_cell.angle_gamma   90.00
#
_symmetry.space_group_name_H-M   'P 1'
#
loop_
_entity.id
_entity.type
_entity.pdbx_description
1 polymer ?
#
loop_
_entity_poly.entity_id
_entity_poly.type
_entity_poly.pdbx_seq_one_letter_code
_entity_poly.pdbx_strand_id
1 'polypeptide(L)'
;MKKNLLMLTAVTLVAILLAGCSLWSWGKVNVTFDMDKELAELFEDKSIKNVQLQKNKEQVLKLEYKKDVEGKSVKELKITASDKDGEIKVEPVDIEDEEENKIIAIKLSLKPGKKDITISIKPA
;
A
#
# COMPACT_ATOMS: atom_id res chain seq x y z
N MET A 1 -5.38 50.41 35.69
CA MET A 1 -5.80 50.15 34.30
C MET A 1 -5.11 48.88 33.81
N LYS A 2 -5.76 47.71 33.94
CA LYS A 2 -5.25 46.39 33.51
C LYS A 2 -6.20 45.83 32.46
N LYS A 3 -6.02 46.23 31.21
CA LYS A 3 -6.65 45.67 30.02
C LYS A 3 -5.51 45.59 29.03
N ASN A 4 -5.12 44.40 28.58
CA ASN A 4 -4.25 44.11 27.40
C ASN A 4 -3.51 42.77 27.47
N LEU A 5 -3.75 41.89 28.45
CA LEU A 5 -3.15 40.53 28.43
C LEU A 5 -4.04 39.45 27.80
N LEU A 6 -5.36 39.69 27.69
CA LEU A 6 -6.33 38.67 27.28
C LEU A 6 -6.48 38.51 25.76
N MET A 7 -6.04 39.47 24.94
CA MET A 7 -6.16 39.35 23.49
C MET A 7 -4.97 38.64 22.84
N LEU A 8 -3.81 38.59 23.49
CA LEU A 8 -2.63 37.94 22.90
C LEU A 8 -2.67 36.40 23.01
N THR A 9 -3.41 35.87 23.97
CA THR A 9 -3.53 34.42 24.20
C THR A 9 -4.59 33.74 23.33
N ALA A 10 -5.55 34.48 22.78
CA ALA A 10 -6.59 33.92 21.93
C ALA A 10 -6.12 33.63 20.49
N VAL A 11 -5.15 34.40 19.98
CA VAL A 11 -4.66 34.27 18.60
C VAL A 11 -3.67 33.10 18.44
N THR A 12 -2.99 32.69 19.52
CA THR A 12 -2.04 31.57 19.48
C THR A 12 -2.72 30.20 19.50
N LEU A 13 -3.94 30.09 20.02
CA LEU A 13 -4.67 28.81 20.14
C LEU A 13 -5.25 28.31 18.80
N VAL A 14 -5.55 29.22 17.87
CA VAL A 14 -6.06 28.88 16.52
C VAL A 14 -4.95 28.32 15.62
N ALA A 15 -3.70 28.78 15.79
CA ALA A 15 -2.57 28.27 15.02
C ALA A 15 -2.22 26.81 15.35
N ILE A 16 -2.45 26.38 16.60
CA ILE A 16 -2.19 24.99 17.04
C ILE A 16 -3.30 24.04 16.55
N LEU A 17 -4.55 24.52 16.43
CA LEU A 17 -5.66 23.71 15.88
C LEU A 17 -5.56 23.52 14.36
N LEU A 18 -5.07 24.51 13.61
CA LEU A 18 -4.82 24.35 12.17
C LEU A 18 -3.55 23.54 11.87
N ALA A 19 -2.53 23.60 12.73
CA ALA A 19 -1.37 22.70 12.67
C ALA A 19 -1.69 21.28 13.18
N GLY A 20 -2.85 21.07 13.81
CA GLY A 20 -3.34 19.75 14.22
C GLY A 20 -3.98 18.93 13.09
N CYS A 21 -4.31 19.55 11.95
CA CYS A 21 -4.86 18.86 10.78
C CYS A 21 -3.81 18.35 9.79
N SER A 22 -2.52 18.55 10.03
CA SER A 22 -1.44 18.12 9.12
C SER A 22 -0.77 16.80 9.54
N LEU A 23 -1.21 16.17 10.64
CA LEU A 23 -0.58 14.98 11.22
C LEU A 23 -1.54 13.78 11.40
N TRP A 24 -2.69 13.80 10.75
CA TRP A 24 -3.52 12.60 10.62
C TRP A 24 -3.05 11.82 9.39
N SER A 25 -2.87 10.50 9.53
CA SER A 25 -2.41 9.53 8.50
C SER A 25 -3.40 9.39 7.31
N TRP A 26 -3.98 10.49 6.85
CA TRP A 26 -5.15 10.55 5.97
C TRP A 26 -4.84 10.34 4.49
N GLY A 27 -3.79 9.57 4.19
CA GLY A 27 -3.36 9.34 2.82
C GLY A 27 -2.64 8.03 2.58
N LYS A 28 -2.42 7.18 3.59
CA LYS A 28 -1.75 5.88 3.41
C LYS A 28 -2.72 4.74 3.61
N VAL A 29 -2.49 3.66 2.87
CA VAL A 29 -3.23 2.40 2.95
C VAL A 29 -2.23 1.30 3.18
N ASN A 30 -2.43 0.50 4.23
CA ASN A 30 -1.59 -0.68 4.41
C ASN A 30 -2.07 -1.78 3.46
N VAL A 31 -1.12 -2.46 2.85
CA VAL A 31 -1.37 -3.64 2.03
C VAL A 31 -1.00 -4.86 2.86
N THR A 32 -1.96 -5.75 3.01
CA THR A 32 -1.78 -7.08 3.58
C THR A 32 -1.79 -8.10 2.46
N PHE A 33 -0.85 -9.04 2.47
CA PHE A 33 -0.84 -10.13 1.52
C PHE A 33 -1.45 -11.38 2.17
N ASP A 34 -2.41 -11.97 1.49
CA ASP A 34 -3.05 -13.23 1.85
C ASP A 34 -2.62 -14.29 0.85
N MET A 35 -1.58 -15.03 1.19
CA MET A 35 -1.00 -16.07 0.35
C MET A 35 -0.57 -17.26 1.19
N ASP A 36 -0.54 -18.45 0.59
CA ASP A 36 -0.05 -19.65 1.25
C ASP A 36 1.42 -19.49 1.66
N LYS A 37 1.82 -20.09 2.79
CA LYS A 37 3.19 -19.97 3.32
C LYS A 37 4.24 -20.41 2.31
N GLU A 38 3.99 -21.51 1.62
CA GLU A 38 4.89 -22.03 0.58
C GLU A 38 5.08 -21.03 -0.55
N LEU A 39 4.03 -20.27 -0.91
CA LEU A 39 4.10 -19.24 -1.94
C LEU A 39 4.83 -17.98 -1.42
N ALA A 40 4.54 -17.57 -0.18
CA ALA A 40 5.22 -16.44 0.47
C ALA A 40 6.73 -16.66 0.58
N GLU A 41 7.15 -17.90 0.80
CA GLU A 41 8.56 -18.27 0.89
C GLU A 41 9.33 -18.14 -0.43
N LEU A 42 8.62 -18.10 -1.57
CA LEU A 42 9.22 -17.88 -2.89
C LEU A 42 9.56 -16.41 -3.15
N PHE A 43 8.93 -15.47 -2.44
CA PHE A 43 9.12 -14.04 -2.64
C PHE A 43 10.14 -13.45 -1.65
N GLU A 44 10.77 -12.36 -2.08
CA GLU A 44 11.60 -11.52 -1.22
C GLU A 44 10.77 -10.89 -0.10
N ASP A 45 11.24 -11.02 1.14
CA ASP A 45 10.55 -10.53 2.34
C ASP A 45 10.22 -9.04 2.26
N LYS A 46 11.13 -8.25 1.66
CA LYS A 46 10.99 -6.80 1.43
C LYS A 46 9.82 -6.45 0.50
N SER A 47 9.41 -7.37 -0.38
CA SER A 47 8.35 -7.13 -1.37
C SER A 47 6.95 -7.36 -0.80
N ILE A 48 6.83 -8.15 0.28
CA ILE A 48 5.55 -8.52 0.89
C ILE A 48 5.33 -7.91 2.29
N LYS A 49 6.37 -7.40 2.96
CA LYS A 49 6.25 -6.81 4.30
C LYS A 49 6.12 -5.29 4.27
N ASN A 50 5.19 -4.76 5.07
CA ASN A 50 5.01 -3.32 5.35
C ASN A 50 4.78 -2.43 4.12
N VAL A 51 4.13 -2.97 3.10
CA VAL A 51 3.79 -2.22 1.89
C VAL A 51 2.70 -1.18 2.23
N GLN A 52 3.03 0.10 2.03
CA GLN A 52 2.11 1.21 2.20
C GLN A 52 1.89 1.92 0.87
N LEU A 53 0.64 2.04 0.45
CA LEU A 53 0.25 2.72 -0.77
C LEU A 53 -0.36 4.08 -0.45
N GLN A 54 -0.11 5.07 -1.31
CA GLN A 54 -0.80 6.35 -1.24
C GLN A 54 -2.25 6.23 -1.75
N LYS A 55 -3.21 6.85 -1.06
CA LYS A 55 -4.58 7.00 -1.53
C LYS A 55 -4.59 7.89 -2.79
N ASN A 56 -5.57 7.66 -3.67
CA ASN A 56 -5.82 8.48 -4.87
C ASN A 56 -4.70 8.48 -5.91
N LYS A 57 -3.86 7.44 -5.93
CA LYS A 57 -2.76 7.33 -6.88
C LYS A 57 -2.68 5.92 -7.44
N GLU A 58 -2.55 5.81 -8.75
CA GLU A 58 -2.16 4.55 -9.38
C GLU A 58 -0.74 4.20 -8.94
N GLN A 59 -0.58 3.00 -8.41
CA GLN A 59 0.71 2.50 -7.94
C GLN A 59 0.91 1.08 -8.44
N VAL A 60 2.18 0.75 -8.67
CA VAL A 60 2.60 -0.59 -9.09
C VAL A 60 3.33 -1.21 -7.90
N LEU A 61 2.81 -2.32 -7.41
CA LEU A 61 3.50 -3.17 -6.44
C LEU A 61 4.36 -4.16 -7.18
N LYS A 62 5.61 -4.32 -6.76
CA LYS A 62 6.53 -5.30 -7.32
C LYS A 62 6.79 -6.40 -6.31
N LEU A 63 6.45 -7.62 -6.69
CA LEU A 63 6.73 -8.84 -5.95
C LEU A 63 7.93 -9.52 -6.62
N GLU A 64 9.09 -9.40 -5.98
CA GLU A 64 10.33 -10.01 -6.47
C GLU A 64 10.40 -11.44 -5.94
N TYR A 65 10.69 -12.40 -6.80
CA TYR A 65 11.04 -13.75 -6.37
C TYR A 65 12.43 -13.75 -5.73
N LYS A 66 12.67 -14.66 -4.78
CA LYS A 66 14.01 -14.89 -4.23
C LYS A 66 14.95 -15.36 -5.33
N LYS A 67 16.22 -14.99 -5.18
CA LYS A 67 17.29 -15.50 -6.05
C LYS A 67 17.29 -17.03 -6.03
N ASP A 68 17.52 -17.64 -7.20
CA ASP A 68 17.56 -19.10 -7.40
C ASP A 68 16.22 -19.85 -7.26
N VAL A 69 15.08 -19.13 -7.20
CA VAL A 69 13.74 -19.74 -7.20
C VAL A 69 13.11 -19.62 -8.60
N GLU A 70 12.54 -20.72 -9.09
CA GLU A 70 11.77 -20.71 -10.33
C GLU A 70 10.45 -19.94 -10.11
N GLY A 71 10.41 -18.68 -10.56
CA GLY A 71 9.22 -17.83 -10.44
C GLY A 71 8.07 -18.33 -11.30
N LYS A 72 6.87 -18.36 -10.72
CA LYS A 72 5.61 -18.66 -11.42
C LYS A 72 5.13 -17.44 -12.20
N SER A 73 4.56 -17.66 -13.38
CA SER A 73 3.92 -16.58 -14.16
C SER A 73 2.61 -16.15 -13.51
N VAL A 74 2.23 -14.89 -13.71
CA VAL A 74 0.90 -14.35 -13.38
C VAL A 74 -0.24 -15.22 -13.91
N LYS A 75 -0.05 -15.94 -15.03
CA LYS A 75 -1.08 -16.85 -15.58
C LYS A 75 -1.34 -18.08 -14.70
N GLU A 76 -0.36 -18.47 -13.91
CA GLU A 76 -0.42 -19.62 -12.99
C GLU A 76 -0.94 -19.20 -11.60
N LEU A 77 -1.19 -17.90 -11.41
CA LEU A 77 -1.58 -17.30 -10.14
C LEU A 77 -2.90 -16.56 -10.26
N LYS A 78 -3.82 -16.86 -9.35
CA LYS A 78 -5.03 -16.08 -9.15
C LYS A 78 -4.73 -14.95 -8.17
N ILE A 79 -4.56 -13.74 -8.71
CA ILE A 79 -4.30 -12.51 -7.95
C ILE A 79 -5.59 -11.68 -7.88
N THR A 80 -6.06 -11.43 -6.66
CA THR A 80 -7.24 -10.59 -6.40
C THR A 80 -6.92 -9.58 -5.32
N ALA A 81 -7.44 -8.35 -5.43
CA ALA A 81 -7.36 -7.39 -4.35
C ALA A 81 -8.76 -7.00 -3.88
N SER A 82 -8.91 -6.84 -2.58
CA SER A 82 -10.16 -6.42 -1.94
C SER A 82 -9.89 -5.49 -0.77
N ASP A 83 -10.83 -4.61 -0.49
CA ASP A 83 -10.90 -3.88 0.77
C ASP A 83 -12.25 -4.12 1.46
N LYS A 84 -12.50 -3.39 2.57
CA LYS A 84 -13.79 -3.44 3.27
C LYS A 84 -14.99 -3.01 2.43
N ASP A 85 -14.77 -2.28 1.36
CA ASP A 85 -15.81 -1.72 0.48
C ASP A 85 -16.03 -2.57 -0.79
N GLY A 86 -15.21 -3.62 -1.01
CA GLY A 86 -15.36 -4.60 -2.08
C GLY A 86 -14.08 -4.87 -2.89
N GLU A 87 -14.24 -5.52 -4.04
CA GLU A 87 -13.11 -5.86 -4.92
C GLU A 87 -12.47 -4.61 -5.56
N ILE A 88 -11.16 -4.67 -5.72
CA ILE A 88 -10.32 -3.66 -6.36
C ILE A 88 -9.79 -4.24 -7.66
N LYS A 89 -9.91 -3.47 -8.75
CA LYS A 89 -9.32 -3.85 -10.02
C LYS A 89 -7.80 -3.90 -9.90
N VAL A 90 -7.25 -5.05 -10.26
CA VAL A 90 -5.82 -5.31 -10.34
C VAL A 90 -5.45 -5.74 -11.75
N GLU A 91 -4.30 -5.27 -12.20
CA GLU A 91 -3.69 -5.70 -13.46
C GLU A 91 -2.30 -6.25 -13.13
N PRO A 92 -2.18 -7.56 -12.91
CA PRO A 92 -0.89 -8.20 -12.71
C PRO A 92 -0.17 -8.42 -14.05
N VAL A 93 1.13 -8.17 -14.07
CA VAL A 93 2.01 -8.30 -15.25
C VAL A 93 3.32 -8.96 -14.82
N ASP A 94 3.79 -9.92 -15.60
CA ASP A 94 5.13 -10.50 -15.45
C ASP A 94 6.18 -9.54 -15.99
N ILE A 95 7.22 -9.25 -15.19
CA ILE A 95 8.38 -8.43 -15.55
C ILE A 95 9.63 -9.23 -15.21
N GLU A 96 10.70 -9.07 -15.99
CA GLU A 96 12.03 -9.60 -15.67
C GLU A 96 12.98 -8.42 -15.43
N ASP A 97 13.83 -8.53 -14.41
CA ASP A 97 14.89 -7.54 -14.15
C ASP A 97 16.17 -7.85 -14.94
N GLU A 98 17.15 -6.95 -14.91
CA GLU A 98 18.45 -7.10 -15.60
C GLU A 98 19.21 -8.36 -15.18
N GLU A 99 18.91 -8.91 -13.99
CA GLU A 99 19.49 -10.17 -13.48
C GLU A 99 18.65 -11.42 -13.82
N GLU A 100 17.71 -11.34 -14.78
CA GLU A 100 16.77 -12.42 -15.15
C GLU A 100 15.89 -12.90 -13.98
N ASN A 101 15.83 -12.13 -12.88
CA ASN A 101 14.92 -12.40 -11.77
C ASN A 101 13.49 -12.08 -12.22
N LYS A 102 12.59 -13.05 -12.07
CA LYS A 102 11.16 -12.83 -12.32
C LYS A 102 10.57 -11.91 -11.26
N ILE A 103 9.72 -11.00 -11.69
CA ILE A 103 9.02 -10.01 -10.84
C ILE A 103 7.55 -9.98 -11.26
N ILE A 104 6.64 -10.08 -10.29
CA ILE A 104 5.22 -9.84 -10.54
C ILE A 104 4.89 -8.39 -10.20
N ALA A 105 4.55 -7.61 -11.21
CA ALA A 105 4.08 -6.24 -11.04
C ALA A 105 2.55 -6.19 -10.99
N ILE A 106 1.99 -5.80 -9.84
CA ILE A 106 0.56 -5.65 -9.63
C ILE A 106 0.23 -4.15 -9.68
N LYS A 107 -0.40 -3.72 -10.77
CA LYS A 107 -0.93 -2.35 -10.85
C LYS A 107 -2.25 -2.26 -10.09
N LEU A 108 -2.33 -1.33 -9.14
CA LEU A 108 -3.50 -1.08 -8.31
C LEU A 108 -3.99 0.36 -8.51
N SER A 109 -5.30 0.49 -8.77
CA SER A 109 -5.97 1.79 -8.86
C SER A 109 -6.84 2.01 -7.62
N LEU A 110 -6.34 2.82 -6.68
CA LEU A 110 -6.98 3.06 -5.38
C LEU A 110 -7.88 4.29 -5.45
N LYS A 111 -9.20 4.05 -5.44
CA LYS A 111 -10.21 5.11 -5.33
C LYS A 111 -10.16 5.83 -3.97
N PRO A 112 -10.59 7.11 -3.90
CA PRO A 112 -10.73 7.84 -2.65
C PRO A 112 -11.64 7.14 -1.64
N GLY A 113 -11.24 7.17 -0.38
CA GLY A 113 -12.02 6.61 0.74
C GLY A 113 -11.63 5.20 1.17
N LYS A 114 -10.86 4.47 0.36
CA LYS A 114 -10.52 3.07 0.65
C LYS A 114 -9.63 2.91 1.89
N LYS A 115 -9.93 1.88 2.68
CA LYS A 115 -9.23 1.46 3.91
C LYS A 115 -8.14 0.46 3.54
N ASP A 116 -7.49 -0.17 4.53
CA ASP A 116 -6.47 -1.20 4.34
C ASP A 116 -6.90 -2.26 3.29
N ILE A 117 -5.97 -2.67 2.43
CA ILE A 117 -6.20 -3.54 1.28
C ILE A 117 -5.62 -4.91 1.57
N THR A 118 -6.34 -5.95 1.18
CA THR A 118 -5.83 -7.32 1.16
C THR A 118 -5.61 -7.75 -0.29
N ILE A 119 -4.39 -8.18 -0.61
CA ILE A 119 -4.04 -8.80 -1.90
C ILE A 119 -3.94 -10.30 -1.65
N SER A 120 -4.90 -11.05 -2.18
CA SER A 120 -4.87 -12.50 -2.13
C SER A 120 -4.16 -13.05 -3.38
N ILE A 121 -3.18 -13.92 -3.17
CA ILE A 121 -2.44 -14.61 -4.24
C ILE A 121 -2.54 -16.10 -3.99
N LYS A 122 -3.16 -16.82 -4.93
CA LYS A 122 -3.35 -18.27 -4.85
C LYS A 122 -2.88 -18.94 -6.14
N PRO A 123 -2.44 -20.20 -6.10
CA PRO A 123 -2.28 -20.98 -7.33
C PRO A 123 -3.62 -21.08 -8.07
N ALA A 124 -3.57 -20.89 -9.40
CA ALA A 124 -4.74 -20.94 -10.28
C ALA A 124 -5.28 -22.36 -10.51
#